data_AF-A0A520BLH5-F1
#
_entry.id   AF-A0A520BLH5-F1
#
_cell.length_a   1.000
_cell.length_b   1.000
_cell.length_c   1.000
_cell.angle_alpha   90.00
_cell.angle_beta   90.00
_cell.angle_gamma   90.00
#
_symmetry.space_group_name_H-M   'P 1'
#
loop_
_entity.id
_entity.type
_entity.pdbx_description
1 polymer ?
#
loop_
_entity_poly.entity_id
_entity_poly.type
_entity_poly.pdbx_seq_one_letter_code
_entity_poly.pdbx_strand_id
1 'polypeptide(L)'
;KQVRIQIEEATSDYDREKLQERVAKLAGGVAVIKVGAATEVEMKEKKARVEDALHATRAAVEEGIVAGGGVALLRAKQAAGAIKGDNPDQDAGIKLVLRAIEAPLREIVYNAGGEASVVVNAVLAGSGNYGFNAANDTYGDMIEMGILDPTKVTRTALQNAASVSSLMLTTEAMVAESPKDEAAGGGMPGGMGGMGGMGGMDM
;
A
#
# COMPACT_ATOMS: atom_id res chain seq x y z
N LYS A 1 -26.73 20.34 -21.24
CA LYS A 1 -28.17 20.26 -21.60
C LYS A 1 -28.45 19.17 -22.64
N GLN A 2 -27.78 19.14 -23.80
CA GLN A 2 -27.99 18.11 -24.85
C GLN A 2 -27.92 16.65 -24.37
N VAL A 3 -26.89 16.28 -23.59
CA VAL A 3 -26.72 14.89 -23.15
C VAL A 3 -27.87 14.41 -22.24
N ARG A 4 -28.55 15.31 -21.52
CA ARG A 4 -29.74 14.94 -20.71
C ARG A 4 -30.95 14.62 -21.57
N ILE A 5 -31.11 15.31 -22.71
CA ILE A 5 -32.19 15.05 -23.67
C ILE A 5 -31.94 13.70 -24.37
N GLN A 6 -30.68 13.41 -24.73
CA GLN A 6 -30.30 12.13 -25.34
C GLN A 6 -30.55 10.91 -24.42
N ILE A 7 -30.55 11.10 -23.09
CA ILE A 7 -30.91 10.05 -22.12
C ILE A 7 -32.41 9.72 -22.19
N GLU A 8 -33.26 10.73 -22.38
CA GLU A 8 -34.73 10.56 -22.50
C GLU A 8 -35.11 9.91 -23.84
N GLU A 9 -34.36 10.20 -24.90
CA GLU A 9 -34.55 9.63 -26.24
C GLU A 9 -33.90 8.24 -26.41
N ALA A 10 -33.08 7.78 -25.45
CA ALA A 10 -32.41 6.49 -25.51
C ALA A 10 -33.40 5.32 -25.35
N THR A 11 -33.40 4.42 -26.33
CA THR A 11 -34.24 3.22 -26.39
C THR A 11 -33.57 1.97 -25.82
N SER A 12 -32.26 2.05 -25.54
CA SER A 12 -31.45 0.99 -24.96
C SER A 12 -30.99 1.38 -23.55
N ASP A 13 -31.09 0.44 -22.61
CA ASP A 13 -30.60 0.64 -21.24
C ASP A 13 -29.07 0.83 -21.21
N TYR A 14 -28.35 0.18 -22.12
CA TYR A 14 -26.90 0.35 -22.27
C TYR A 14 -26.53 1.80 -22.66
N ASP A 15 -27.26 2.39 -23.62
CA ASP A 15 -27.00 3.76 -24.07
C ASP A 15 -27.37 4.77 -22.98
N ARG A 16 -28.46 4.51 -22.24
CA ARG A 16 -28.88 5.32 -21.10
C ARG A 16 -27.81 5.35 -20.01
N GLU A 17 -27.22 4.21 -19.67
CA GLU A 17 -26.13 4.11 -18.67
C GLU A 17 -24.88 4.89 -19.11
N LYS A 18 -24.45 4.72 -20.37
CA LYS A 18 -23.26 5.43 -20.89
C LYS A 18 -23.44 6.93 -20.97
N LEU A 19 -24.64 7.40 -21.32
CA LEU A 19 -24.94 8.83 -21.33
C LEU A 19 -25.02 9.39 -19.90
N GLN A 20 -25.52 8.63 -18.92
CA GLN A 20 -25.51 9.01 -17.52
C GLN A 20 -24.08 9.16 -16.96
N GLU A 21 -23.17 8.21 -17.24
CA GLU A 21 -21.75 8.34 -16.87
C GLU A 21 -21.12 9.63 -17.42
N ARG A 22 -21.45 9.97 -18.66
CA ARG A 22 -20.93 11.17 -19.33
C ARG A 22 -21.52 12.46 -18.75
N VAL A 23 -22.82 12.48 -18.42
CA VAL A 23 -23.43 13.60 -17.68
C VAL A 23 -22.79 13.76 -16.31
N ALA A 24 -22.53 12.67 -15.59
CA ALA A 24 -21.87 12.71 -14.29
C ALA A 24 -20.46 13.33 -14.39
N LYS A 25 -19.67 12.99 -15.41
CA LYS A 25 -18.35 13.59 -15.66
C LYS A 25 -18.40 15.07 -16.06
N LEU A 26 -19.43 15.49 -16.81
CA LEU A 26 -19.57 16.88 -17.28
C LEU A 26 -20.22 17.81 -16.25
N ALA A 27 -21.15 17.29 -15.44
CA ALA A 27 -21.80 18.02 -14.38
C ALA A 27 -21.00 17.97 -13.07
N GLY A 28 -20.16 16.95 -12.90
CA GLY A 28 -19.19 16.83 -11.82
C GLY A 28 -18.14 17.93 -11.93
N GLY A 29 -18.15 18.86 -10.99
CA GLY A 29 -17.12 19.89 -10.89
C GLY A 29 -15.76 19.28 -10.52
N VAL A 30 -14.69 20.04 -10.77
CA VAL A 30 -13.34 19.68 -10.33
C VAL A 30 -13.00 20.50 -9.10
N ALA A 31 -12.85 19.84 -7.95
CA ALA A 31 -12.31 20.47 -6.75
C ALA A 31 -10.78 20.50 -6.83
N VAL A 32 -10.17 21.67 -6.60
CA VAL A 32 -8.72 21.86 -6.62
C VAL A 32 -8.23 22.22 -5.22
N ILE A 33 -7.39 21.37 -4.63
CA ILE A 33 -6.75 21.64 -3.34
C ILE A 33 -5.37 22.23 -3.58
N LYS A 34 -5.15 23.46 -3.09
CA LYS A 34 -3.84 24.15 -3.16
C LYS A 34 -3.13 24.01 -1.82
N VAL A 35 -2.01 23.27 -1.81
CA VAL A 35 -1.23 23.01 -0.60
C VAL A 35 -0.15 24.06 -0.44
N GLY A 36 -0.16 24.77 0.70
CA GLY A 36 0.87 25.74 1.08
C GLY A 36 1.78 25.23 2.19
N ALA A 37 3.06 25.62 2.12
CA ALA A 37 4.08 25.40 3.15
C ALA A 37 5.15 26.52 3.11
N ALA A 38 6.03 26.57 4.11
CA ALA A 38 7.06 27.60 4.25
C ALA A 38 8.23 27.38 3.29
N THR A 39 8.59 26.13 2.99
CA THR A 39 9.63 25.76 2.02
C THR A 39 9.11 24.82 0.94
N GLU A 40 9.81 24.73 -0.18
CA GLU A 40 9.42 23.84 -1.29
C GLU A 40 9.46 22.36 -0.88
N VAL A 41 10.43 21.97 -0.05
CA VAL A 41 10.58 20.59 0.44
C VAL A 41 9.37 20.19 1.30
N GLU A 42 8.99 21.04 2.25
CA GLU A 42 7.79 20.82 3.07
C GLU A 42 6.51 20.85 2.23
N MET A 43 6.44 21.70 1.21
CA MET A 43 5.28 21.76 0.31
C MET A 43 5.10 20.43 -0.41
N LYS A 44 6.19 19.84 -0.93
CA LYS A 44 6.16 18.54 -1.60
C LYS A 44 5.73 17.42 -0.66
N GLU A 45 6.27 17.36 0.55
CA GLU A 45 5.90 16.37 1.57
C GLU A 45 4.42 16.50 1.97
N LYS A 46 3.97 17.72 2.28
CA LYS A 46 2.58 17.98 2.67
C LYS A 46 1.61 17.71 1.53
N LYS A 47 2.01 18.02 0.30
CA LYS A 47 1.22 17.70 -0.89
C LYS A 47 1.05 16.19 -1.05
N ALA A 48 2.13 15.42 -0.93
CA ALA A 48 2.07 13.96 -0.98
C ALA A 48 1.13 13.39 0.10
N ARG A 49 1.23 13.88 1.35
CA ARG A 49 0.29 13.48 2.42
C ARG A 49 -1.18 13.78 2.11
N VAL A 50 -1.46 14.91 1.46
CA VAL A 50 -2.84 15.26 1.06
C VAL A 50 -3.33 14.33 -0.05
N GLU A 51 -2.48 13.95 -1.00
CA GLU A 51 -2.80 12.99 -2.05
C GLU A 51 -3.07 11.60 -1.46
N ASP A 52 -2.23 11.14 -0.53
CA ASP A 52 -2.43 9.87 0.19
C ASP A 52 -3.74 9.86 0.98
N ALA A 53 -4.02 10.93 1.74
CA ALA A 53 -5.26 11.06 2.50
C ALA A 53 -6.50 11.06 1.59
N LEU A 54 -6.43 11.71 0.42
CA LEU A 54 -7.50 11.69 -0.57
C LEU A 54 -7.76 10.27 -1.09
N HIS A 55 -6.71 9.52 -1.41
CA HIS A 55 -6.84 8.15 -1.89
C HIS A 55 -7.39 7.21 -0.81
N ALA A 56 -6.90 7.32 0.43
CA ALA A 56 -7.41 6.56 1.56
C ALA A 56 -8.89 6.85 1.83
N THR A 57 -9.30 8.13 1.78
CA THR A 57 -10.70 8.54 1.98
C THR A 57 -11.60 7.98 0.88
N ARG A 58 -11.16 8.01 -0.39
CA ARG A 58 -11.91 7.38 -1.49
C ARG A 58 -12.09 5.88 -1.26
N ALA A 59 -11.03 5.18 -0.89
CA ALA A 59 -11.07 3.76 -0.57
C ALA A 59 -12.02 3.46 0.61
N ALA A 60 -12.04 4.32 1.62
CA ALA A 60 -12.94 4.20 2.77
C ALA A 60 -14.42 4.42 2.38
N VAL A 61 -14.70 5.33 1.45
CA VAL A 61 -16.06 5.54 0.93
C VAL A 61 -16.54 4.35 0.11
N GLU A 62 -15.63 3.67 -0.61
CA GLU A 62 -15.97 2.54 -1.48
C GLU A 62 -16.24 1.24 -0.71
N GLU A 63 -15.37 0.84 0.23
CA GLU A 63 -15.45 -0.47 0.92
C GLU A 63 -15.58 -0.34 2.45
N GLY A 64 -15.76 0.87 2.98
CA GLY A 64 -15.86 1.13 4.41
C GLY A 64 -14.50 1.16 5.12
N ILE A 65 -14.56 1.10 6.45
CA ILE A 65 -13.41 1.18 7.36
C ILE A 65 -13.40 -0.01 8.33
N VAL A 66 -12.22 -0.32 8.83
CA VAL A 66 -11.97 -1.33 9.86
C VAL A 66 -11.04 -0.78 10.95
N ALA A 67 -10.96 -1.49 12.07
CA ALA A 67 -10.02 -1.18 13.14
C ALA A 67 -8.57 -1.27 12.63
N GLY A 68 -7.85 -0.14 12.67
CA GLY A 68 -6.50 -0.03 12.15
C GLY A 68 -5.44 -0.67 13.05
N GLY A 69 -4.17 -0.33 12.81
CA GLY A 69 -3.06 -0.85 13.62
C GLY A 69 -2.86 -2.37 13.51
N GLY A 70 -3.30 -2.98 12.41
CA GLY A 70 -3.23 -4.43 12.21
C GLY A 70 -4.29 -5.24 12.99
N VAL A 71 -5.18 -4.60 13.76
CA VAL A 71 -6.21 -5.29 14.55
C VAL A 71 -7.21 -6.02 13.66
N ALA A 72 -7.64 -5.40 12.56
CA ALA A 72 -8.56 -6.05 11.60
C ALA A 72 -8.05 -7.41 11.09
N LEU A 73 -6.74 -7.53 10.84
CA LEU A 73 -6.12 -8.78 10.38
C LEU A 73 -6.11 -9.85 11.48
N LEU A 74 -5.88 -9.46 12.74
CA LEU A 74 -5.99 -10.37 13.88
C LEU A 74 -7.44 -10.83 14.12
N ARG A 75 -8.42 -9.95 13.91
CA ARG A 75 -9.84 -10.34 13.97
C ARG A 75 -10.21 -11.27 12.83
N ALA A 76 -9.72 -11.02 11.62
CA ALA A 76 -9.89 -11.93 10.49
C ALA A 76 -9.30 -13.32 10.79
N LYS A 77 -8.14 -13.39 11.45
CA LYS A 77 -7.55 -14.66 11.94
C LYS A 77 -8.51 -15.43 12.85
N GLN A 78 -9.11 -14.76 13.83
CA GLN A 78 -10.02 -15.38 14.79
C GLN A 78 -11.32 -15.83 14.11
N ALA A 79 -11.86 -14.99 13.22
CA ALA A 79 -13.08 -15.28 12.46
C ALA A 79 -12.90 -16.41 11.44
N ALA A 80 -11.71 -16.56 10.86
CA ALA A 80 -11.40 -17.62 9.91
C ALA A 80 -11.43 -19.02 10.54
N GLY A 81 -11.30 -19.12 11.87
CA GLY A 81 -11.42 -20.38 12.60
C GLY A 81 -10.38 -21.42 12.19
N ALA A 82 -10.80 -22.70 12.21
CA ALA A 82 -9.96 -23.81 11.78
C ALA A 82 -10.06 -24.00 10.25
N ILE A 83 -9.06 -23.52 9.52
CA ILE A 83 -8.87 -23.83 8.10
C ILE A 83 -8.00 -25.09 8.02
N LYS A 84 -8.43 -26.08 7.24
CA LYS A 84 -7.69 -27.32 6.99
C LYS A 84 -7.44 -27.47 5.49
N GLY A 85 -6.21 -27.83 5.13
CA GLY A 85 -5.84 -28.19 3.76
C GLY A 85 -6.11 -29.65 3.43
N ASP A 86 -5.91 -30.00 2.17
CA ASP A 86 -6.03 -31.37 1.66
C ASP A 86 -4.83 -32.25 2.07
N ASN A 87 -3.68 -31.63 2.34
CA ASN A 87 -2.43 -32.31 2.65
C ASN A 87 -1.56 -31.50 3.64
N PRO A 88 -0.49 -32.12 4.21
CA PRO A 88 0.36 -31.45 5.20
C PRO A 88 1.06 -30.17 4.71
N ASP A 89 1.34 -30.06 3.41
CA ASP A 89 2.00 -28.87 2.83
C ASP A 89 1.04 -27.69 2.76
N GLN A 90 -0.23 -27.94 2.40
CA GLN A 90 -1.29 -26.93 2.46
C GLN A 90 -1.54 -26.48 3.91
N ASP A 91 -1.54 -27.40 4.88
CA ASP A 91 -1.65 -27.07 6.30
C ASP A 91 -0.49 -26.18 6.77
N ALA A 92 0.74 -26.42 6.28
CA ALA A 92 1.88 -25.57 6.55
C ALA A 92 1.71 -24.17 5.93
N GLY A 93 1.24 -24.09 4.69
CA GLY A 93 0.93 -22.82 4.01
C GLY A 93 -0.12 -21.98 4.75
N ILE A 94 -1.21 -22.61 5.22
CA ILE A 94 -2.23 -21.95 6.04
C ILE A 94 -1.59 -21.36 7.31
N LYS A 95 -0.78 -22.14 8.03
CA LYS A 95 -0.08 -21.67 9.24
C LYS A 95 0.85 -20.48 8.96
N LEU A 96 1.52 -20.46 7.81
CA LEU A 96 2.36 -19.33 7.40
C LEU A 96 1.54 -18.05 7.22
N VAL A 97 0.41 -18.11 6.51
CA VAL A 97 -0.47 -16.94 6.34
C VAL A 97 -1.01 -16.47 7.70
N LEU A 98 -1.49 -17.39 8.54
CA LEU A 98 -2.02 -17.05 9.88
C LEU A 98 -0.96 -16.46 10.82
N ARG A 99 0.33 -16.72 10.56
CA ARG A 99 1.44 -16.06 11.24
C ARG A 99 1.77 -14.70 10.62
N ALA A 100 1.79 -14.61 9.30
CA ALA A 100 2.13 -13.39 8.57
C ALA A 100 1.15 -12.24 8.84
N ILE A 101 -0.13 -12.53 9.01
CA ILE A 101 -1.15 -11.51 9.33
C ILE A 101 -0.96 -10.85 10.71
N GLU A 102 -0.14 -11.39 11.60
CA GLU A 102 0.25 -10.72 12.85
C GLU A 102 1.37 -9.69 12.63
N ALA A 103 2.14 -9.80 11.54
CA ALA A 103 3.33 -9.00 11.30
C ALA A 103 3.05 -7.49 11.31
N PRO A 104 1.94 -6.96 10.74
CA PRO A 104 1.70 -5.52 10.74
C PRO A 104 1.59 -4.92 12.16
N LEU A 105 0.84 -5.54 13.07
CA LEU A 105 0.76 -5.07 14.46
C LEU A 105 2.12 -5.22 15.16
N ARG A 106 2.81 -6.35 14.95
CA ARG A 106 4.12 -6.60 15.56
C ARG A 106 5.14 -5.54 15.16
N GLU A 107 5.16 -5.17 13.88
CA GLU A 107 6.06 -4.16 13.33
C GLU A 107 5.76 -2.78 13.89
N ILE A 108 4.48 -2.41 13.99
CA ILE A 108 4.05 -1.14 14.59
C ILE A 108 4.52 -1.06 16.06
N VAL A 109 4.34 -2.13 16.83
CA VAL A 109 4.76 -2.18 18.24
C VAL A 109 6.28 -2.13 18.37
N TYR A 110 7.00 -2.86 17.51
CA TYR A 110 8.46 -2.84 17.49
C TYR A 110 9.00 -1.44 17.20
N ASN A 111 8.42 -0.74 16.22
CA ASN A 111 8.80 0.63 15.87
C ASN A 111 8.48 1.65 16.99
N ALA A 112 7.49 1.35 17.84
CA ALA A 112 7.20 2.10 19.06
C ALA A 112 8.12 1.74 20.25
N GLY A 113 8.98 0.73 20.11
CA GLY A 113 9.88 0.26 21.17
C GLY A 113 9.23 -0.69 22.19
N GLY A 114 8.04 -1.23 21.88
CA GLY A 114 7.29 -2.14 22.75
C GLY A 114 7.56 -3.62 22.47
N GLU A 115 7.04 -4.48 23.36
CA GLU A 115 7.16 -5.94 23.22
C GLU A 115 5.98 -6.52 22.41
N ALA A 116 6.23 -6.77 21.12
CA ALA A 116 5.21 -7.19 20.16
C ALA A 116 4.41 -8.43 20.58
N SER A 117 5.05 -9.42 21.19
CA SER A 117 4.37 -10.66 21.59
C SER A 117 3.36 -10.44 22.72
N VAL A 118 3.65 -9.51 23.65
CA VAL A 118 2.73 -9.15 24.73
C VAL A 118 1.50 -8.43 24.16
N VAL A 119 1.73 -7.47 23.27
CA VAL A 119 0.66 -6.68 22.66
C VAL A 119 -0.25 -7.54 21.79
N VAL A 120 0.31 -8.38 20.91
CA VAL A 120 -0.49 -9.29 20.07
C VAL A 120 -1.36 -10.20 20.92
N ASN A 121 -0.81 -10.80 21.98
CA ASN A 121 -1.57 -11.66 22.88
C ASN A 121 -2.69 -10.90 23.60
N ALA A 122 -2.41 -9.68 24.08
CA ALA A 122 -3.43 -8.84 24.73
C ALA A 122 -4.55 -8.46 23.76
N VAL A 123 -4.23 -8.08 22.52
CA VAL A 123 -5.23 -7.77 21.49
C VAL A 123 -6.05 -9.01 21.12
N LEU A 124 -5.42 -10.18 20.98
CA LEU A 124 -6.13 -11.44 20.71
C LEU A 124 -7.05 -11.88 21.87
N ALA A 125 -6.71 -11.56 23.11
CA ALA A 125 -7.58 -11.82 24.27
C ALA A 125 -8.83 -10.92 24.31
N GLY A 126 -8.78 -9.75 23.68
CA GLY A 126 -9.93 -8.86 23.50
C GLY A 126 -10.83 -9.26 22.32
N SER A 127 -11.88 -8.47 22.10
CA SER A 127 -12.86 -8.69 21.03
C SER A 127 -13.25 -7.39 20.33
N GLY A 128 -13.94 -7.51 19.19
CA GLY A 128 -14.38 -6.36 18.40
C GLY A 128 -13.22 -5.46 18.00
N ASN A 129 -13.36 -4.17 18.25
CA ASN A 129 -12.37 -3.15 17.89
C ASN A 129 -11.27 -2.96 18.94
N TYR A 130 -11.24 -3.77 20.01
CA TYR A 130 -10.21 -3.65 21.03
C TYR A 130 -8.82 -3.84 20.42
N GLY A 131 -7.94 -2.87 20.64
CA GLY A 131 -6.61 -2.83 20.04
C GLY A 131 -5.61 -2.05 20.87
N PHE A 132 -4.43 -1.83 20.30
CA PHE A 132 -3.34 -1.10 20.91
C PHE A 132 -3.01 0.15 20.10
N ASN A 133 -3.00 1.29 20.78
CA ASN A 133 -2.58 2.57 20.24
C ASN A 133 -1.09 2.79 20.52
N ALA A 134 -0.27 2.57 19.49
CA ALA A 134 1.18 2.73 19.58
C ALA A 134 1.66 4.19 19.68
N ALA A 135 0.78 5.19 19.48
CA ALA A 135 1.17 6.59 19.61
C ALA A 135 1.29 7.04 21.08
N ASN A 136 0.62 6.35 22.00
CA ASN A 136 0.57 6.71 23.42
C ASN A 136 0.56 5.51 24.38
N ASP A 137 0.89 4.31 23.87
CA ASP A 137 0.98 3.05 24.61
C ASP A 137 -0.29 2.67 25.41
N THR A 138 -1.47 2.92 24.83
CA THR A 138 -2.76 2.60 25.49
C THR A 138 -3.55 1.54 24.73
N TYR A 139 -4.41 0.82 25.45
CA TYR A 139 -5.37 -0.11 24.85
C TYR A 139 -6.78 0.50 24.88
N GLY A 140 -7.60 0.18 23.88
CA GLY A 140 -8.96 0.69 23.80
C GLY A 140 -9.67 0.31 22.50
N ASP A 141 -10.82 0.93 22.25
CA ASP A 141 -11.53 0.79 20.97
C ASP A 141 -10.82 1.62 19.88
N MET A 142 -10.27 0.94 18.87
CA MET A 142 -9.52 1.59 17.80
C MET A 142 -10.36 2.56 16.97
N ILE A 143 -11.66 2.30 16.83
CA ILE A 143 -12.58 3.17 16.10
C ILE A 143 -12.84 4.45 16.89
N GLU A 144 -13.11 4.33 18.19
CA GLU A 144 -13.29 5.49 19.08
C GLU A 144 -12.02 6.34 19.18
N MET A 145 -10.84 5.70 19.15
CA MET A 145 -9.54 6.39 19.10
C MET A 145 -9.20 7.01 17.74
N GLY A 146 -10.03 6.80 16.71
CA GLY A 146 -9.79 7.33 15.37
C GLY A 146 -8.66 6.63 14.59
N ILE A 147 -8.27 5.42 15.01
CA ILE A 147 -7.26 4.61 14.35
C ILE A 147 -7.97 3.65 13.40
N LEU A 148 -8.15 4.12 12.17
CA LEU A 148 -9.00 3.51 11.15
C LEU A 148 -8.19 3.21 9.91
N ASP A 149 -8.38 2.01 9.36
CA ASP A 149 -7.85 1.65 8.04
C ASP A 149 -9.02 1.46 7.06
N PRO A 150 -8.93 1.95 5.80
CA PRO A 150 -9.91 1.59 4.79
C PRO A 150 -9.89 0.08 4.51
N THR A 151 -11.06 -0.58 4.51
CA THR A 151 -11.18 -2.04 4.29
C THR A 151 -10.45 -2.48 3.03
N LYS A 152 -10.62 -1.70 1.95
CA LYS A 152 -9.97 -1.93 0.66
C LYS A 152 -8.45 -2.00 0.76
N VAL A 153 -7.84 -1.15 1.58
CA VAL A 153 -6.39 -1.08 1.76
C VAL A 153 -5.91 -2.35 2.47
N THR A 154 -6.51 -2.72 3.60
CA THR A 154 -6.14 -3.92 4.35
C THR A 154 -6.31 -5.20 3.51
N ARG A 155 -7.43 -5.33 2.79
CA ARG A 155 -7.71 -6.46 1.90
C ARG A 155 -6.69 -6.55 0.76
N THR A 156 -6.47 -5.43 0.07
CA THR A 156 -5.58 -5.37 -1.10
C THR A 156 -4.13 -5.63 -0.70
N ALA A 157 -3.69 -5.11 0.46
CA ALA A 157 -2.35 -5.36 0.98
C ALA A 157 -2.10 -6.87 1.20
N LEU A 158 -3.03 -7.58 1.85
CA LEU A 158 -2.91 -9.02 2.07
C LEU A 158 -2.93 -9.81 0.76
N GLN A 159 -3.86 -9.49 -0.15
CA GLN A 159 -3.99 -10.20 -1.44
C GLN A 159 -2.75 -10.03 -2.31
N ASN A 160 -2.22 -8.81 -2.41
CA ASN A 160 -1.02 -8.54 -3.20
C ASN A 160 0.22 -9.20 -2.59
N ALA A 161 0.37 -9.13 -1.25
CA ALA A 161 1.48 -9.78 -0.56
C ALA A 161 1.44 -11.31 -0.75
N ALA A 162 0.27 -11.92 -0.64
CA ALA A 162 0.09 -13.35 -0.89
C ALA A 162 0.39 -13.71 -2.35
N SER A 163 -0.06 -12.90 -3.31
CA SER A 163 0.16 -13.12 -4.74
C SER A 163 1.64 -13.09 -5.13
N VAL A 164 2.41 -12.11 -4.66
CA VAL A 164 3.84 -12.04 -4.93
C VAL A 164 4.57 -13.19 -4.22
N SER A 165 4.21 -13.46 -2.97
CA SER A 165 4.83 -14.54 -2.18
C SER A 165 4.61 -15.91 -2.82
N SER A 166 3.42 -16.19 -3.35
CA SER A 166 3.15 -17.45 -4.04
C SER A 166 3.99 -17.62 -5.30
N LEU A 167 4.16 -16.55 -6.08
CA LEU A 167 4.99 -16.58 -7.28
C LEU A 167 6.46 -16.84 -6.94
N MET A 168 6.98 -16.17 -5.89
CA MET A 168 8.36 -16.36 -5.44
C MET A 168 8.60 -17.78 -4.92
N LEU A 169 7.68 -18.34 -4.14
CA LEU A 169 7.81 -19.69 -3.57
C LEU A 169 7.84 -20.79 -4.64
N THR A 170 7.21 -20.56 -5.79
CA THR A 170 7.18 -21.52 -6.92
C THR A 170 8.24 -21.22 -7.99
N THR A 171 9.13 -20.26 -7.76
CA THR A 171 10.18 -19.90 -8.72
C THR A 171 11.39 -20.82 -8.55
N GLU A 172 11.58 -21.73 -9.50
CA GLU A 172 12.71 -22.68 -9.50
C GLU A 172 14.00 -22.12 -10.10
N ALA A 173 13.90 -21.14 -11.00
CA ALA A 173 15.05 -20.55 -11.68
C ALA A 173 14.82 -19.06 -11.97
N MET A 174 15.91 -18.29 -11.91
CA MET A 174 15.95 -16.88 -12.30
C MET A 174 17.08 -16.68 -13.30
N VAL A 175 16.81 -15.91 -14.35
CA VAL A 175 17.81 -15.47 -15.33
C VAL A 175 17.96 -13.97 -15.20
N ALA A 176 19.18 -13.51 -14.95
CA ALA A 176 19.51 -12.10 -14.80
C ALA A 176 20.64 -11.72 -15.76
N GLU A 177 20.72 -10.43 -16.10
CA GLU A 177 21.88 -9.89 -16.81
C GLU A 177 23.12 -9.99 -15.92
N SER A 178 24.28 -10.28 -16.52
CA SER A 178 25.54 -10.20 -15.80
C SER A 178 25.76 -8.78 -15.26
N PRO A 179 26.34 -8.62 -14.05
CA PRO A 179 26.76 -7.32 -13.57
C PRO A 179 27.59 -6.61 -14.65
N LYS A 180 27.24 -5.37 -14.96
CA LYS A 180 28.06 -4.55 -15.84
C LYS A 180 29.32 -4.17 -15.07
N ASP A 181 30.49 -4.37 -15.69
CA ASP A 181 31.72 -3.73 -15.23
C ASP A 181 31.59 -2.24 -15.49
N GLU A 182 30.95 -1.51 -14.56
CA GLU A 182 31.19 -0.08 -14.48
C GLU A 182 32.64 0.08 -14.05
N ALA A 183 33.50 0.36 -15.03
CA ALA A 183 34.86 0.80 -14.76
C ALA A 183 34.74 1.91 -13.72
N ALA A 184 35.26 1.67 -12.52
CA ALA A 184 35.44 2.68 -11.51
C ALA A 184 36.18 3.82 -12.20
N GLY A 185 35.43 4.85 -12.60
CA GLY A 185 35.96 6.08 -13.14
C GLY A 185 36.73 6.69 -11.99
N GLY A 186 38.00 6.29 -11.89
CA GLY A 186 38.97 6.86 -10.97
C GLY A 186 38.94 8.35 -11.21
N GLY A 187 38.33 9.06 -10.26
CA GLY A 187 38.38 10.50 -10.19
C GLY A 187 39.84 10.90 -10.32
N MET A 188 40.12 11.54 -11.46
CA MET A 188 41.40 12.08 -11.83
C MET A 188 41.85 13.06 -10.73
N PRO A 189 42.94 12.81 -9.97
CA PRO A 189 43.60 13.86 -9.23
C PRO A 189 44.53 14.55 -10.22
N GLY A 190 44.28 15.82 -10.47
CA GLY A 190 45.14 16.64 -11.33
C GLY A 190 46.60 16.64 -10.87
N GLY A 191 47.51 16.77 -11.84
CA GLY A 191 48.88 17.18 -11.59
C GLY A 191 49.91 16.50 -12.49
N MET A 192 50.54 17.29 -13.38
CA MET A 192 51.83 17.04 -14.06
C MET A 192 51.81 15.87 -15.08
N GLY A 193 52.15 16.02 -16.35
CA GLY A 193 52.93 17.03 -17.06
C GLY A 193 53.67 16.31 -18.20
N GLY A 194 53.79 16.98 -19.36
CA GLY A 194 54.85 16.69 -20.34
C GLY A 194 54.48 15.85 -21.56
N MET A 195 54.52 16.53 -22.71
CA MET A 195 55.14 16.08 -23.98
C MET A 195 54.60 14.76 -24.58
N GLY A 196 53.98 14.68 -25.75
CA GLY A 196 54.09 15.48 -26.97
C GLY A 196 53.95 14.51 -28.16
N GLY A 197 53.59 15.03 -29.33
CA GLY A 197 53.85 14.33 -30.60
C GLY A 197 52.69 13.56 -31.23
N MET A 198 51.93 14.30 -32.04
CA MET A 198 51.82 14.05 -33.48
C MET A 198 51.16 12.74 -33.98
N GLY A 199 50.03 12.94 -34.67
CA GLY A 199 49.91 12.43 -36.03
C GLY A 199 48.73 11.49 -36.28
N GLY A 200 47.92 11.85 -37.27
CA GLY A 200 47.23 10.87 -38.12
C GLY A 200 45.72 10.80 -37.97
N MET A 201 45.04 11.67 -38.70
CA MET A 201 43.96 11.33 -39.64
C MET A 201 43.77 9.82 -39.88
N ASP A 202 42.55 9.30 -39.75
CA ASP A 202 41.81 8.76 -40.90
C ASP A 202 40.37 8.35 -40.51
N MET A 203 39.46 8.71 -41.42
CA MET A 203 38.05 8.31 -41.66
C MET A 203 37.18 7.75 -40.52
#